data_AF-A0A834HUC6-F1
#
_entry.id   AF-A0A834HUC6-F1
#
_cell.length_a   1.000
_cell.length_b   1.000
_cell.length_c   1.000
_cell.angle_alpha   90.00
_cell.angle_beta   90.00
_cell.angle_gamma   90.00
#
_symmetry.space_group_name_H-M   'P 1'
#
loop_
_entity.id
_entity.type
_entity.pdbx_description
1 polymer ?
#
loop_
_entity_poly.entity_id
_entity_poly.type
_entity_poly.pdbx_seq_one_letter_code
_entity_poly.pdbx_strand_id
1 'polypeptide(L)'
;MDSKIYKWLKQDYDKIKAECLKNKKLFVDPEFTNFIEENPDCEVKRPTELCQTPHFFRQHISRLDIQQGELGDCWMVSAIITLSQHPKLLERVVPIDQHYSEDYAGIFRFR
;
A
#
# COMPACT_ATOMS: atom_id res chain seq x y z
N MET A 1 20.31 -16.28 1.35
CA MET A 1 20.84 -14.99 1.83
C MET A 1 19.65 -14.17 2.26
N ASP A 2 19.40 -14.09 3.56
CA ASP A 2 18.35 -13.24 4.09
C ASP A 2 18.81 -11.78 3.96
N SER A 3 18.29 -11.08 2.95
CA SER A 3 18.52 -9.66 2.77
C SER A 3 17.96 -8.92 3.98
N LYS A 4 18.82 -8.21 4.72
CA LYS A 4 18.42 -7.37 5.84
C LYS A 4 17.48 -6.27 5.35
N ILE A 5 16.20 -6.36 5.70
CA ILE A 5 15.20 -5.34 5.36
C ILE A 5 15.38 -4.16 6.31
N TYR A 6 15.67 -3.00 5.75
CA TYR A 6 15.80 -1.76 6.50
C TYR A 6 14.42 -1.11 6.67
N LYS A 7 14.11 -0.71 7.90
CA LYS A 7 12.89 0.04 8.22
C LYS A 7 13.09 1.50 7.82
N TRP A 8 12.44 1.93 6.74
CA TRP A 8 12.46 3.33 6.31
C TRP A 8 11.98 4.24 7.45
N LEU A 9 12.72 5.32 7.71
CA LEU A 9 12.44 6.27 8.80
C LEU A 9 12.20 5.62 10.17
N LYS A 10 12.76 4.42 10.40
CA LYS A 10 12.57 3.61 11.61
C LYS A 10 11.09 3.21 11.87
N GLN A 11 10.22 3.32 10.87
CA GLN A 11 8.83 2.89 10.97
C GLN A 11 8.73 1.36 10.95
N ASP A 12 8.07 0.80 11.96
CA ASP A 12 7.93 -0.64 12.17
C ASP A 12 6.47 -1.06 11.96
N TYR A 13 6.16 -1.64 10.80
CA TYR A 13 4.81 -1.99 10.40
C TYR A 13 4.05 -2.76 11.49
N ASP A 14 4.65 -3.82 12.06
CA ASP A 14 3.98 -4.68 13.02
C ASP A 14 3.64 -3.92 14.32
N LYS A 15 4.57 -3.08 14.79
CA LYS A 15 4.36 -2.25 15.98
C LYS A 15 3.30 -1.18 15.74
N ILE A 16 3.36 -0.49 14.61
CA ILE A 16 2.41 0.56 14.24
C ILE A 16 1.00 -0.03 14.09
N LYS A 17 0.87 -1.17 13.39
CA LYS A 17 -0.40 -1.90 13.24
C LYS A 17 -0.95 -2.30 14.60
N ALA A 18 -0.14 -2.92 15.47
CA ALA A 18 -0.56 -3.33 16.80
C ALA A 18 -1.03 -2.15 17.67
N GLU A 19 -0.33 -1.02 17.61
CA GLU A 19 -0.72 0.19 18.35
C GLU A 19 -2.05 0.78 17.83
N CYS A 20 -2.23 0.82 16.50
CA CYS A 20 -3.45 1.31 15.88
C CYS A 20 -4.65 0.44 16.24
N LEU A 21 -4.50 -0.89 16.20
CA LEU A 21 -5.53 -1.85 16.63
C LEU A 21 -5.86 -1.70 18.12
N LYS A 22 -4.85 -1.60 18.98
CA LYS A 22 -5.04 -1.39 20.42
C LYS A 22 -5.83 -0.12 20.71
N ASN A 23 -5.56 0.95 19.98
CA ASN A 23 -6.19 2.25 20.15
C ASN A 23 -7.47 2.42 19.33
N LYS A 24 -7.89 1.41 18.56
CA LYS A 24 -9.06 1.45 17.65
C LYS A 24 -9.02 2.66 16.70
N LYS A 25 -7.83 3.03 16.23
CA LYS A 25 -7.60 4.14 15.29
C LYS A 25 -7.05 3.60 13.97
N LEU A 26 -7.35 4.28 12.87
CA LEU A 26 -6.68 4.03 11.59
C LEU A 26 -5.36 4.79 11.54
N PHE A 27 -4.34 4.17 10.96
CA PHE A 27 -3.03 4.78 10.79
C PHE A 27 -3.10 6.01 9.88
N VAL A 28 -2.44 7.08 10.30
CA VAL A 28 -2.15 8.28 9.52
C VAL A 28 -0.64 8.45 9.59
N ASP A 29 0.02 8.50 8.45
CA ASP A 29 1.48 8.51 8.39
C ASP A 29 2.03 9.88 8.80
N PRO A 30 2.79 9.99 9.91
CA PRO A 30 3.38 11.27 10.31
C PRO A 30 4.52 11.71 9.40
N GLU A 31 5.10 10.82 8.60
CA GLU A 31 6.22 11.11 7.70
C GLU A 31 5.74 11.47 6.28
N PHE A 32 4.46 11.30 5.98
CA PHE A 32 3.87 11.57 4.67
C PHE A 32 2.58 12.41 4.80
N THR A 33 2.73 13.68 5.16
CA THR A 33 1.62 14.57 5.52
C THR A 33 1.24 15.60 4.47
N ASN A 34 2.17 15.99 3.59
CA ASN A 34 2.01 17.20 2.78
C ASN A 34 1.27 16.99 1.45
N PHE A 35 0.85 15.76 1.13
CA PHE A 35 0.20 15.47 -0.14
C PHE A 35 -1.06 16.32 -0.38
N ILE A 36 -1.86 16.55 0.66
CA ILE A 36 -3.09 17.35 0.57
C ILE A 36 -2.77 18.83 0.35
N GLU A 37 -1.76 19.35 1.04
CA GLU A 37 -1.33 20.76 0.89
C GLU A 37 -0.77 21.02 -0.51
N GLU A 38 -0.06 20.03 -1.07
CA GLU A 38 0.49 20.09 -2.43
C GLU A 38 -0.56 19.89 -3.53
N ASN A 39 -1.72 19.30 -3.20
CA ASN A 39 -2.78 18.96 -4.16
C ASN A 39 -4.17 19.39 -3.64
N PRO A 40 -4.45 20.70 -3.56
CA PRO A 40 -5.68 21.23 -2.94
C PRO A 40 -6.97 20.83 -3.66
N ASP A 41 -6.88 20.50 -4.96
CA ASP A 41 -8.02 20.04 -5.75
C ASP A 41 -8.33 18.54 -5.54
N CYS A 42 -7.52 17.83 -4.74
CA CYS A 42 -7.64 16.40 -4.50
C CYS A 42 -8.22 16.10 -3.11
N GLU A 43 -9.22 15.22 -3.07
CA GLU A 43 -9.75 14.66 -1.82
C GLU A 43 -9.10 13.30 -1.54
N VAL A 44 -8.46 13.15 -0.39
CA VAL A 44 -7.83 11.90 0.02
C VAL A 44 -8.86 11.01 0.73
N LYS A 45 -9.17 9.85 0.13
CA LYS A 45 -10.07 8.83 0.68
C LYS A 45 -9.38 7.48 0.80
N ARG A 46 -9.71 6.73 1.83
CA ARG A 46 -9.29 5.33 2.01
C ARG A 46 -10.16 4.42 1.14
N PRO A 47 -9.66 3.24 0.74
CA PRO A 47 -10.46 2.28 -0.04
C PRO A 47 -11.78 1.83 0.62
N THR A 48 -11.81 1.78 1.95
CA THR A 48 -13.02 1.48 2.75
C THR A 48 -14.10 2.58 2.67
N GLU A 49 -13.75 3.79 2.23
CA GLU A 49 -14.68 4.91 2.03
C GLU A 49 -15.19 4.95 0.58
N LEU A 50 -14.47 4.32 -0.34
CA LEU A 50 -14.79 4.30 -1.78
C LEU A 50 -15.64 3.09 -2.18
N CYS A 51 -15.50 1.97 -1.48
CA CYS A 51 -16.26 0.75 -1.77
C CYS A 51 -16.58 -0.05 -0.51
N GLN A 52 -17.66 -0.84 -0.54
CA GLN A 52 -18.13 -1.62 0.62
C GLN A 52 -17.20 -2.79 0.96
N THR A 53 -16.57 -3.40 -0.06
CA THR A 53 -15.75 -4.61 0.08
C THR A 53 -14.42 -4.42 -0.63
N PRO A 54 -13.51 -3.59 -0.09
CA PRO A 54 -12.18 -3.43 -0.65
C PRO A 54 -11.39 -4.72 -0.53
N HIS A 55 -10.62 -5.05 -1.57
CA HIS A 55 -9.69 -6.16 -1.57
C HIS A 55 -8.30 -5.63 -1.88
N PHE A 56 -7.29 -6.04 -1.10
CA PHE A 56 -5.90 -5.72 -1.43
C PHE A 56 -5.46 -6.52 -2.65
N PHE A 57 -5.71 -7.84 -2.60
CA PHE A 57 -5.67 -8.75 -3.75
C PHE A 57 -6.93 -9.63 -3.76
N ARG A 58 -7.52 -9.86 -4.94
CA ARG A 58 -8.62 -10.83 -5.07
C ARG A 58 -8.13 -12.26 -5.28
N GLN A 59 -7.09 -12.46 -6.08
CA GLN A 59 -6.47 -13.77 -6.31
C GLN A 59 -4.98 -13.60 -6.63
N HIS A 60 -4.67 -13.01 -7.78
CA HIS A 60 -3.34 -12.72 -8.26
C HIS A 60 -3.33 -11.31 -8.85
N ILE A 61 -2.23 -10.59 -8.68
CA ILE A 61 -2.04 -9.34 -9.42
C ILE A 61 -1.77 -9.71 -10.87
N SER A 62 -2.64 -9.24 -11.75
CA SER A 62 -2.47 -9.31 -13.20
C SER A 62 -2.05 -7.95 -13.72
N ARG A 63 -1.38 -7.94 -14.89
CA ARG A 63 -1.17 -6.71 -15.67
C ARG A 63 -2.47 -5.96 -15.98
N LEU A 64 -3.61 -6.67 -15.95
CA LEU A 64 -4.93 -6.10 -16.20
C LEU A 64 -5.47 -5.29 -15.01
N ASP A 65 -4.88 -5.44 -13.81
CA ASP A 65 -5.28 -4.72 -12.61
C ASP A 65 -4.59 -3.35 -12.49
N ILE A 66 -3.71 -3.00 -13.43
CA ILE A 66 -2.88 -1.80 -13.39
C ILE A 66 -3.25 -0.89 -14.57
N GLN A 67 -3.72 0.31 -14.24
CA GLN A 67 -4.07 1.35 -15.20
C GLN A 67 -3.41 2.66 -14.81
N GLN A 68 -2.80 3.35 -15.78
CA GLN A 68 -2.19 4.66 -15.54
C GLN A 68 -3.26 5.73 -15.28
N GLY A 69 -3.01 6.57 -14.27
CA GLY A 69 -3.80 7.77 -13.99
C GLY A 69 -3.25 9.01 -14.71
N GLU A 70 -3.50 10.20 -14.15
CA GLU A 70 -3.18 11.48 -14.80
C GLU A 70 -1.77 12.02 -14.48
N LEU A 71 -1.04 11.40 -13.54
CA LEU A 71 0.22 11.92 -12.97
C LEU A 71 1.43 11.89 -13.93
N GLY A 72 1.30 11.30 -15.12
CA GLY A 72 2.39 11.23 -16.10
C GLY A 72 3.56 10.30 -15.71
N ASP A 73 3.34 9.40 -14.75
CA ASP A 73 4.29 8.43 -14.19
C ASP A 73 4.35 7.10 -14.96
N CYS A 74 4.16 7.15 -16.29
CA CYS A 74 4.08 5.95 -17.14
C CYS A 74 5.28 5.01 -17.00
N TRP A 75 6.46 5.55 -16.68
CA TRP A 75 7.69 4.80 -16.44
C TRP A 75 7.58 3.89 -15.20
N MET A 76 6.94 4.37 -14.13
CA MET A 76 6.69 3.59 -12.91
C MET A 76 5.60 2.56 -13.15
N VAL A 77 4.49 2.97 -13.77
CA VAL A 77 3.37 2.07 -14.09
C VAL A 77 3.82 0.92 -14.99
N SER A 78 4.64 1.19 -16.01
CA SER A 78 5.20 0.16 -16.90
C SER A 78 6.10 -0.83 -16.17
N ALA A 79 6.88 -0.35 -15.19
CA ALA A 79 7.70 -1.20 -14.34
C ALA A 79 6.86 -2.12 -13.46
N ILE A 80 5.77 -1.61 -12.85
CA ILE A 80 4.85 -2.41 -12.04
C ILE A 80 4.10 -3.45 -12.90
N ILE A 81 3.67 -3.08 -14.11
CA ILE A 81 3.07 -4.02 -15.07
C ILE A 81 4.05 -5.16 -15.38
N THR A 82 5.31 -4.84 -15.64
CA THR A 82 6.34 -5.84 -15.89
C THR A 82 6.56 -6.72 -14.66
N LEU A 83 6.61 -6.13 -13.47
CA LEU A 83 6.76 -6.85 -12.20
C LEU A 83 5.59 -7.81 -11.93
N SER A 84 4.36 -7.42 -12.28
CA SER A 84 3.16 -8.26 -12.11
C SER A 84 3.22 -9.57 -12.92
N GLN A 85 4.01 -9.61 -14.00
CA GLN A 85 4.25 -10.82 -14.80
C GLN A 85 5.23 -11.80 -14.13
N HIS A 86 5.85 -11.40 -13.02
CA HIS A 86 6.82 -12.20 -12.27
C HIS A 86 6.40 -12.36 -10.80
N PRO A 87 5.45 -13.26 -10.47
CA PRO A 87 4.85 -13.39 -9.14
C PRO A 87 5.87 -13.50 -7.99
N LYS A 88 6.93 -14.30 -8.18
CA LYS A 88 8.00 -14.47 -7.17
C LYS A 88 8.78 -13.19 -6.88
N LEU A 89 8.91 -12.30 -7.86
CA LEU A 89 9.56 -10.99 -7.67
C LEU A 89 8.57 -10.01 -7.06
N LEU A 90 7.32 -10.04 -7.52
CA LEU A 90 6.25 -9.20 -7.00
C LEU A 90 6.02 -9.44 -5.49
N GLU A 91 6.00 -10.70 -5.03
CA GLU A 91 5.87 -11.07 -3.61
C GLU A 91 7.03 -10.52 -2.75
N ARG A 92 8.19 -10.24 -3.36
CA ARG A 92 9.31 -9.61 -2.65
C ARG A 92 9.11 -8.11 -2.46
N VAL A 93 8.36 -7.44 -3.34
CA VAL A 93 8.08 -6.00 -3.28
C VAL A 93 6.78 -5.74 -2.53
N VAL A 94 5.77 -6.59 -2.73
CA VAL A 94 4.45 -6.48 -2.12
C VAL A 94 4.15 -7.74 -1.32
N PRO A 95 4.35 -7.70 0.02
CA PRO A 95 4.00 -8.82 0.89
C PRO A 95 2.51 -9.18 0.78
N ILE A 96 2.22 -10.47 0.56
CA ILE A 96 0.87 -10.99 0.28
C ILE A 96 -0.03 -11.15 1.52
N ASP A 97 0.54 -11.00 2.72
CA ASP A 97 -0.12 -11.16 4.02
C ASP A 97 -0.86 -9.88 4.48
N GLN A 98 -1.36 -9.09 3.54
CA GLN A 98 -1.99 -7.80 3.77
C GLN A 98 -3.37 -7.77 3.16
N HIS A 99 -4.40 -7.57 3.99
CA HIS A 99 -5.80 -7.67 3.56
C HIS A 99 -6.68 -6.67 4.31
N TYR A 100 -7.87 -6.40 3.76
CA TYR A 100 -8.95 -5.72 4.47
C TYR A 100 -9.72 -6.75 5.30
N SER A 101 -9.14 -7.14 6.44
CA SER A 101 -9.69 -8.14 7.37
C SER A 101 -10.03 -7.51 8.72
N GLU A 102 -10.46 -8.31 9.70
CA GLU A 102 -10.78 -7.84 11.06
C GLU A 102 -9.60 -7.12 11.74
N ASP A 103 -8.38 -7.43 11.34
CA ASP A 103 -7.14 -6.80 11.83
C ASP A 103 -6.67 -5.60 10.99
N TYR A 104 -7.54 -5.04 10.14
CA TYR A 104 -7.23 -3.87 9.34
C TYR A 104 -7.10 -2.61 10.23
N ALA A 105 -5.94 -1.96 10.12
CA ALA A 105 -5.61 -0.75 10.86
C ALA A 105 -5.28 0.46 9.97
N GLY A 106 -5.66 0.43 8.68
CA GLY A 106 -5.38 1.53 7.75
C GLY A 106 -3.91 1.68 7.34
N ILE A 107 -3.10 0.62 7.47
CA ILE A 107 -1.68 0.61 7.13
C ILE A 107 -1.32 -0.58 6.24
N PHE A 108 -0.44 -0.31 5.27
CA PHE A 108 0.18 -1.30 4.38
C PHE A 108 1.71 -1.13 4.37
N ARG A 109 2.43 -2.10 3.83
CA ARG A 109 3.88 -2.09 3.66
C ARG A 109 4.29 -2.64 2.29
N PHE A 110 5.41 -2.13 1.81
CA PHE A 110 6.10 -2.54 0.58
C PHE A 110 7.60 -2.66 0.87
N ARG A 111 8.40 -3.25 -0.03
CA ARG A 111 9.85 -3.42 0.12
C ARG A 111 10.61 -2.91 -1.10
#